data_AF-A0A976HQV0-F1
#
_entry.id   AF-A0A976HQV0-F1
#
_cell.length_a   1.000
_cell.length_b   1.000
_cell.length_c   1.000
_cell.angle_alpha   90.00
_cell.angle_beta   90.00
_cell.angle_gamma   90.00
#
_symmetry.space_group_name_H-M   'P 1'
#
loop_
_entity.id
_entity.type
_entity.pdbx_description
1 polymer ?
#
loop_
_entity_poly.entity_id
_entity_poly.type
_entity_poly.pdbx_seq_one_letter_code
_entity_poly.pdbx_strand_id
1 'polypeptide(L)'
;MLEQLLSLVKEHSQDAIINNPAIPNQHNDAAQQTIANSVLGSLQEHAQQGGGIADIIGLLSGQAGQGGGLMRNPVVGGIAQNAIGSLMEKFGLSNSAAGGIVAQVLPGLLASLISKTSNANDNSMDFNSVLGGLLGGGGQQQQQAQGGSGFDFNQIGYALADGKLDMNDLLRVGGSMLGGGGGQQQGGGGLGSLLGGLFGK
;
A
#
# COMPACT_ATOMS: atom_id res chain seq x y z
N MET A 1 6.53 10.68 3.90
CA MET A 1 6.29 9.27 4.29
C MET A 1 7.59 8.50 4.51
N LEU A 2 8.43 8.26 3.49
CA LEU A 2 9.68 7.50 3.67
C LEU A 2 10.64 8.13 4.68
N GLU A 3 10.80 9.45 4.70
CA GLU A 3 11.62 10.15 5.71
C GLU A 3 11.08 10.00 7.14
N GLN A 4 9.76 9.91 7.30
CA GLN A 4 9.13 9.71 8.61
C GLN A 4 9.31 8.27 9.08
N LEU A 5 9.18 7.30 8.17
CA LEU A 5 9.51 5.91 8.43
C LEU A 5 11.00 5.77 8.80
N LEU A 6 11.90 6.44 8.06
CA LEU A 6 13.32 6.46 8.37
C LEU A 6 13.59 7.08 9.75
N SER A 7 12.87 8.14 10.11
CA SER A 7 12.98 8.75 11.44
C SER A 7 12.56 7.79 12.55
N LEU A 8 11.47 7.04 12.34
CA LEU A 8 11.06 5.99 13.27
C LEU A 8 12.10 4.86 13.34
N VAL A 9 12.66 4.43 12.22
CA VAL A 9 13.71 3.41 12.22
C VAL A 9 14.92 3.91 13.00
N LYS A 10 15.33 5.17 12.80
CA LYS A 10 16.44 5.80 13.55
C LYS A 10 16.22 5.80 15.05
N GLU A 11 14.98 6.04 15.48
CA GLU A 11 14.59 6.01 16.89
C GLU A 11 14.68 4.61 17.48
N HIS A 12 14.21 3.58 16.76
CA HIS A 12 14.13 2.19 17.26
C HIS A 12 15.37 1.33 16.95
N SER A 13 16.36 1.86 16.24
CA SER A 13 17.55 1.10 15.79
C SER A 13 18.84 1.44 16.51
N GLN A 14 18.83 2.34 17.50
CA GLN A 14 20.04 2.70 18.25
C GLN A 14 20.71 1.47 18.86
N ASP A 15 19.99 0.63 19.59
CA ASP A 15 20.61 -0.54 20.22
C ASP A 15 20.89 -1.68 19.25
N ALA A 16 20.01 -1.89 18.27
CA ALA A 16 20.08 -3.03 17.38
C ALA A 16 20.99 -2.81 16.16
N ILE A 17 21.25 -1.57 15.75
CA ILE A 17 22.09 -1.23 14.59
C ILE A 17 23.31 -0.42 15.02
N ILE A 18 23.14 0.64 15.81
CA ILE A 18 24.25 1.53 16.19
C ILE A 18 25.16 0.89 17.23
N ASN A 19 24.59 0.20 18.22
CA ASN A 19 25.35 -0.51 19.24
C ASN A 19 25.70 -1.96 18.83
N ASN A 20 25.46 -2.34 17.57
CA ASN A 20 25.65 -3.71 17.12
C ASN A 20 27.00 -3.91 16.42
N PRO A 21 27.88 -4.81 16.93
CA PRO A 21 29.19 -5.06 16.33
C PRO A 21 29.13 -5.69 14.93
N ALA A 22 27.99 -6.25 14.52
CA ALA A 22 27.81 -6.86 13.21
C ALA A 22 27.67 -5.83 12.07
N ILE A 23 27.28 -4.59 12.38
CA ILE A 23 27.16 -3.50 11.40
C ILE A 23 28.20 -2.43 11.73
N PRO A 24 29.19 -2.18 10.86
CA PRO A 24 30.11 -1.06 11.05
C PRO A 24 29.33 0.25 11.15
N ASN A 25 29.72 1.15 12.06
CA ASN A 25 28.99 2.41 12.29
C ASN A 25 28.77 3.25 11.02
N GLN A 26 29.66 3.13 10.04
CA GLN A 26 29.58 3.78 8.74
C GLN A 26 28.39 3.30 7.89
N HIS A 27 27.85 2.12 8.20
CA HIS A 27 26.72 1.50 7.52
C HIS A 27 25.41 1.64 8.29
N ASN A 28 25.39 2.28 9.46
CA ASN A 28 24.19 2.43 10.28
C ASN A 28 23.05 3.13 9.52
N ASP A 29 23.33 4.27 8.87
CA ASP A 29 22.33 4.98 8.07
C ASP A 29 21.82 4.12 6.90
N ALA A 30 22.71 3.38 6.23
CA ALA A 30 22.35 2.50 5.12
C ALA A 30 21.49 1.32 5.60
N ALA A 31 21.79 0.75 6.77
CA ALA A 31 21.02 -0.35 7.36
C ALA A 31 19.62 0.12 7.79
N GLN A 32 19.54 1.32 8.38
CA GLN A 32 18.27 1.96 8.74
C GLN A 32 17.41 2.23 7.49
N GLN A 33 18.00 2.79 6.44
CA GLN A 33 17.31 2.97 5.15
C GLN A 33 16.89 1.64 4.54
N THR A 34 17.70 0.60 4.66
CA THR A 34 17.37 -0.73 4.16
C THR A 34 16.12 -1.27 4.85
N ILE A 35 16.07 -1.24 6.19
CA ILE A 35 14.90 -1.69 6.95
C ILE A 35 13.66 -0.87 6.58
N ALA A 36 13.78 0.46 6.48
CA ALA A 36 12.67 1.33 6.07
C ALA A 36 12.13 0.94 4.69
N ASN A 37 13.02 0.72 3.72
CA ASN A 37 12.64 0.28 2.37
C ASN A 37 12.03 -1.12 2.37
N SER A 38 12.56 -2.07 3.15
CA SER A 38 12.01 -3.43 3.25
C SER A 38 10.60 -3.41 3.86
N VAL A 39 10.36 -2.58 4.88
CA VAL A 39 9.03 -2.39 5.48
C VAL A 39 8.07 -1.80 4.45
N LEU A 40 8.48 -0.76 3.73
CA LEU A 40 7.64 -0.15 2.69
C LEU A 40 7.35 -1.13 1.55
N GLY A 41 8.37 -1.82 1.04
CA GLY A 41 8.26 -2.77 -0.07
C GLY A 41 7.38 -3.96 0.27
N SER A 42 7.52 -4.53 1.48
CA SER A 42 6.66 -5.62 1.93
C SER A 42 5.22 -5.19 2.22
N LEU A 43 4.99 -3.96 2.72
CA LEU A 43 3.64 -3.40 2.79
C LEU A 43 3.03 -3.22 1.40
N GLN A 44 3.80 -2.75 0.41
CA GLN A 44 3.34 -2.61 -0.97
C GLN A 44 3.02 -3.96 -1.61
N GLU A 45 3.90 -4.94 -1.42
CA GLU A 45 3.72 -6.31 -1.89
C GLU A 45 2.48 -6.95 -1.26
N HIS A 46 2.27 -6.77 0.05
CA HIS A 46 1.08 -7.29 0.73
C HIS A 46 -0.19 -6.56 0.30
N ALA A 47 -0.14 -5.25 0.03
CA ALA A 47 -1.30 -4.50 -0.48
C ALA A 47 -1.73 -4.95 -1.88
N GLN A 48 -0.81 -5.46 -2.69
CA GLN A 48 -1.11 -6.02 -4.00
C GLN A 48 -1.70 -7.42 -3.93
N GLN A 49 -1.57 -8.12 -2.79
CA GLN A 49 -2.18 -9.43 -2.58
C GLN A 49 -3.69 -9.28 -2.33
N GLY A 50 -4.47 -10.21 -2.88
CA GLY A 50 -5.93 -10.22 -2.71
C GLY A 50 -6.33 -10.30 -1.23
N GLY A 51 -6.88 -9.22 -0.69
CA GLY A 51 -7.24 -9.09 0.73
C GLY A 51 -6.18 -8.43 1.62
N GLY A 52 -4.95 -8.25 1.14
CA GLY A 52 -3.87 -7.70 1.97
C GLY A 52 -4.03 -6.22 2.30
N ILE A 53 -4.81 -5.47 1.52
CA ILE A 53 -5.25 -4.12 1.91
C ILE A 53 -6.04 -4.17 3.22
N ALA A 54 -6.97 -5.11 3.38
CA ALA A 54 -7.77 -5.22 4.60
C ALA A 54 -6.90 -5.55 5.82
N ASP A 55 -5.87 -6.38 5.65
CA ASP A 55 -4.90 -6.69 6.70
C ASP A 55 -4.09 -5.46 7.12
N ILE A 56 -3.63 -4.67 6.15
CA ILE A 56 -2.86 -3.44 6.37
C ILE A 56 -3.74 -2.39 7.03
N ILE A 57 -5.00 -2.26 6.61
CA ILE A 57 -5.99 -1.40 7.25
C ILE A 57 -6.18 -1.83 8.70
N GLY A 58 -6.37 -3.12 8.98
CA GLY A 58 -6.50 -3.65 10.34
C GLY A 58 -5.23 -3.47 11.19
N LEU A 59 -4.06 -3.48 10.56
CA LEU A 59 -2.79 -3.19 11.21
C LEU A 59 -2.70 -1.72 11.62
N LEU A 60 -2.87 -0.81 10.66
CA LEU A 60 -2.69 0.64 10.81
C LEU A 60 -3.82 1.31 11.60
N SER A 61 -5.04 0.76 11.58
CA SER A 61 -6.16 1.26 12.40
C SER A 61 -5.97 1.01 13.90
N GLY A 62 -4.87 0.36 14.30
CA GLY A 62 -4.60 -0.02 15.69
C GLY A 62 -5.31 -1.30 16.13
N GLN A 63 -6.14 -1.90 15.27
CA GLN A 63 -6.89 -3.12 15.59
C GLN A 63 -5.97 -4.35 15.75
N ALA A 64 -4.82 -4.38 15.06
CA ALA A 64 -3.78 -5.38 15.29
C ALA A 64 -2.82 -5.04 16.46
N GLY A 65 -2.79 -3.78 16.91
CA GLY A 65 -1.88 -3.25 17.93
C GLY A 65 -2.28 -3.55 19.37
N GLN A 66 -3.56 -3.82 19.63
CA GLN A 66 -4.03 -4.16 20.97
C GLN A 66 -3.79 -5.65 21.28
N GLY A 67 -3.02 -5.94 22.33
CA GLY A 67 -2.95 -7.28 22.94
C GLY A 67 -1.92 -8.27 22.38
N GLY A 68 -0.80 -7.78 21.81
CA GLY A 68 0.29 -8.66 21.32
C GLY A 68 0.03 -9.32 19.96
N GLY A 69 -0.98 -8.86 19.23
CA GLY A 69 -1.38 -9.36 17.91
C GLY A 69 -0.42 -9.00 16.77
N LEU A 70 0.46 -8.01 16.94
CA LEU A 70 1.40 -7.58 15.89
C LEU A 70 2.24 -8.72 15.34
N MET A 71 2.86 -9.51 16.23
CA MET A 71 3.73 -10.63 15.85
C MET A 71 2.95 -11.80 15.23
N ARG A 72 1.63 -11.86 15.41
CA ARG A 72 0.75 -12.85 14.78
C ARG A 72 0.23 -12.40 13.43
N ASN A 73 0.51 -11.15 13.02
CA ASN A 73 0.05 -10.61 11.76
C ASN A 73 0.96 -11.10 10.61
N PRO A 74 0.38 -11.68 9.54
CA PRO A 74 1.16 -12.22 8.41
C PRO A 74 1.98 -11.14 7.70
N VAL A 75 1.49 -9.89 7.66
CA VAL A 75 2.22 -8.73 7.12
C VAL A 75 3.53 -8.53 7.88
N VAL A 76 3.50 -8.62 9.22
CA VAL A 76 4.67 -8.41 10.08
C VAL A 76 5.71 -9.50 9.88
N GLY A 77 5.26 -10.75 9.69
CA GLY A 77 6.15 -11.85 9.31
C GLY A 77 6.84 -11.61 7.97
N GLY A 78 6.07 -11.19 6.95
CA GLY A 78 6.60 -10.85 5.63
C GLY A 78 7.61 -9.70 5.67
N ILE A 79 7.29 -8.62 6.40
CA ILE A 79 8.19 -7.49 6.63
C ILE A 79 9.50 -7.98 7.27
N ALA A 80 9.42 -8.83 8.30
CA ALA A 80 10.59 -9.34 8.99
C ALA A 80 11.48 -10.16 8.05
N GLN A 81 10.91 -11.10 7.28
CA GLN A 81 11.66 -11.88 6.29
C GLN A 81 12.35 -11.00 5.25
N ASN A 82 11.64 -10.01 4.71
CA ASN A 82 12.16 -9.12 3.67
C ASN A 82 13.30 -8.24 4.20
N ALA A 83 13.16 -7.71 5.42
CA ALA A 83 14.21 -6.93 6.09
C ALA A 83 15.45 -7.79 6.40
N ILE A 84 15.26 -9.02 6.89
CA ILE A 84 16.37 -9.96 7.14
C ILE A 84 17.12 -10.25 5.84
N GLY A 85 16.40 -10.58 4.75
CA GLY A 85 17.00 -10.83 3.44
C GLY A 85 17.79 -9.64 2.92
N SER A 86 17.19 -8.45 2.99
CA SER A 86 17.83 -7.21 2.52
C SER A 86 19.10 -6.87 3.33
N LEU A 87 19.07 -7.10 4.64
CA LEU A 87 20.23 -6.89 5.53
C LEU A 87 21.36 -7.90 5.23
N MET A 88 21.00 -9.16 5.00
CA MET A 88 21.96 -10.19 4.60
C MET A 88 22.61 -9.88 3.25
N GLU A 89 21.82 -9.51 2.25
CA GLU A 89 22.33 -9.21 0.90
C GLU A 89 23.20 -7.95 0.85
N LYS A 90 22.78 -6.86 1.52
CA LYS A 90 23.49 -5.57 1.46
C LYS A 90 24.72 -5.51 2.37
N PHE A 91 24.66 -6.12 3.54
CA PHE A 91 25.71 -5.99 4.56
C PHE A 91 26.48 -7.29 4.80
N GLY A 92 26.13 -8.37 4.09
CA GLY A 92 26.78 -9.68 4.27
C GLY A 92 26.53 -10.29 5.65
N LEU A 93 25.44 -9.89 6.31
CA LEU A 93 25.12 -10.35 7.66
C LEU A 93 24.72 -11.83 7.67
N SER A 94 25.03 -12.52 8.78
CA SER A 94 24.50 -13.86 9.01
C SER A 94 22.99 -13.79 9.29
N ASN A 95 22.27 -14.87 8.98
CA ASN A 95 20.82 -14.94 9.22
C ASN A 95 20.48 -14.67 10.70
N SER A 96 21.29 -15.19 11.64
CA SER A 96 21.13 -14.95 13.07
C SER A 96 21.36 -13.48 13.46
N ALA A 97 22.37 -12.82 12.87
CA ALA A 97 22.64 -11.41 13.15
C ALA A 97 21.51 -10.52 12.60
N ALA A 98 21.16 -10.67 11.33
CA ALA A 98 20.09 -9.93 10.69
C ALA A 98 18.73 -10.18 11.38
N GLY A 99 18.44 -11.44 11.73
CA GLY A 99 17.25 -11.83 12.48
C GLY A 99 17.17 -11.18 13.86
N GLY A 100 18.29 -11.13 14.59
CA GLY A 100 18.36 -10.46 15.89
C GLY A 100 18.08 -8.96 15.80
N ILE A 101 18.65 -8.29 14.79
CA ILE A 101 18.41 -6.86 14.55
C ILE A 101 16.94 -6.59 14.28
N VAL A 102 16.36 -7.31 13.32
CA VAL A 102 14.96 -7.11 12.92
C VAL A 102 14.01 -7.43 14.07
N ALA A 103 14.27 -8.49 14.85
CA ALA A 103 13.46 -8.82 16.01
C ALA A 103 13.45 -7.74 17.10
N GLN A 104 14.52 -6.95 17.22
CA GLN A 104 14.62 -5.85 18.18
C GLN A 104 14.00 -4.54 17.66
N VAL A 105 14.23 -4.20 16.38
CA VAL A 105 13.78 -2.93 15.80
C VAL A 105 12.33 -2.97 15.34
N LEU A 106 11.94 -4.05 14.67
CA LEU A 106 10.69 -4.11 13.93
C LEU A 106 9.44 -3.94 14.81
N PRO A 107 9.33 -4.57 16.00
CA PRO A 107 8.15 -4.40 16.84
C PRO A 107 7.95 -2.94 17.29
N GLY A 108 9.02 -2.26 17.71
CA GLY A 108 8.97 -0.86 18.15
C GLY A 108 8.68 0.12 17.01
N LEU A 109 9.30 -0.13 15.85
CA LEU A 109 9.04 0.59 14.61
C LEU A 109 7.56 0.51 14.20
N LEU A 110 7.01 -0.70 14.12
CA LEU A 110 5.63 -0.91 13.69
C LEU A 110 4.63 -0.39 14.69
N ALA A 111 4.87 -0.58 15.99
CA ALA A 111 4.04 -0.01 17.05
C ALA A 111 3.99 1.52 16.93
N SER A 112 5.12 2.16 16.66
CA SER A 112 5.20 3.62 16.48
C SER A 112 4.56 4.08 15.18
N LEU A 113 4.71 3.31 14.10
CA LEU A 113 4.04 3.58 12.82
C LEU A 113 2.52 3.54 12.98
N ILE A 114 1.99 2.49 13.61
CA ILE A 114 0.55 2.35 13.89
C ILE A 114 0.07 3.46 14.81
N SER A 115 0.83 3.77 15.86
CA SER A 115 0.48 4.84 16.79
C SER A 115 0.45 6.20 16.09
N LYS A 116 1.39 6.50 15.19
CA LYS A 116 1.39 7.74 14.42
C LYS A 116 0.29 7.79 13.37
N THR A 117 0.02 6.68 12.71
CA THR A 117 -1.00 6.60 11.63
C THR A 117 -2.43 6.56 12.12
N SER A 118 -2.66 6.07 13.34
CA SER A 118 -3.96 6.12 14.02
C SER A 118 -4.18 7.42 14.82
N ASN A 119 -3.16 8.27 14.96
CA ASN A 119 -3.26 9.50 15.73
C ASN A 119 -3.86 10.63 14.90
N ALA A 120 -5.14 10.92 15.13
CA ALA A 120 -5.87 12.03 14.50
C ALA A 120 -5.30 13.44 14.78
N ASN A 121 -4.36 13.59 15.72
CA ASN A 121 -3.70 14.86 16.01
C ASN A 121 -2.32 15.00 15.32
N ASP A 122 -1.77 13.94 14.72
CA ASP A 122 -0.46 13.93 14.06
C ASP A 122 -0.62 13.67 12.55
N ASN A 123 -0.91 14.73 11.79
CA ASN A 123 -1.09 14.65 10.32
C ASN A 123 0.21 14.36 9.55
N SER A 124 1.34 14.13 10.23
CA SER A 124 2.61 13.86 9.54
C SER A 124 2.58 12.51 8.81
N MET A 125 1.92 11.51 9.38
CA MET A 125 1.67 10.22 8.74
C MET A 125 0.21 9.84 8.88
N ASP A 126 -0.69 10.48 8.14
CA ASP A 126 -2.08 10.06 8.13
C ASP A 126 -2.27 8.71 7.43
N PHE A 127 -3.15 7.89 8.01
CA PHE A 127 -3.58 6.61 7.44
C PHE A 127 -3.93 6.71 5.95
N ASN A 128 -4.69 7.73 5.55
CA ASN A 128 -5.11 7.94 4.15
C ASN A 128 -3.91 8.24 3.23
N SER A 129 -2.91 8.98 3.70
CA SER A 129 -1.70 9.29 2.93
C SER A 129 -0.79 8.07 2.81
N VAL A 130 -0.68 7.26 3.86
CA VAL A 130 0.07 6.01 3.84
C VAL A 130 -0.58 5.02 2.87
N LEU A 131 -1.89 4.80 3.01
CA LEU A 131 -2.63 3.90 2.14
C LEU A 131 -2.64 4.40 0.69
N GLY A 132 -2.86 5.70 0.47
CA GLY A 132 -2.79 6.31 -0.86
C GLY A 132 -1.41 6.20 -1.50
N GLY A 133 -0.32 6.35 -0.75
CA GLY A 133 1.04 6.15 -1.24
C GLY A 133 1.37 4.69 -1.52
N LEU A 134 0.76 3.76 -0.79
CA LEU A 134 0.92 2.33 -0.97
C LEU A 134 0.19 1.82 -2.22
N LEU A 135 -1.07 2.23 -2.38
CA LEU A 135 -1.94 1.85 -3.49
C LEU A 135 -1.61 2.63 -4.77
N GLY A 136 -1.21 3.90 -4.63
CA GLY A 136 -0.74 4.74 -5.73
C GLY A 136 0.71 4.50 -6.15
N GLY A 137 1.47 3.72 -5.37
CA GLY A 137 2.87 3.37 -5.65
C GLY A 137 3.07 2.03 -6.37
N GLY A 138 2.03 1.22 -6.52
CA GLY A 138 2.08 -0.12 -7.13
C GLY A 138 1.59 -0.20 -8.58
N GLY A 139 1.28 0.93 -9.22
CA GLY A 139 0.83 0.97 -10.59
C GLY A 139 1.42 2.14 -11.34
N GLN A 140 2.37 1.88 -12.23
CA GLN A 140 2.49 2.70 -13.43
C GLN A 140 1.14 2.66 -14.16
N GLN A 141 0.27 3.64 -13.88
CA GLN A 141 -0.74 4.22 -14.76
C GLN A 141 -1.70 5.09 -13.92
N GLN A 142 -1.22 6.24 -13.49
CA GLN A 142 -2.07 7.44 -13.51
C GLN A 142 -1.45 8.41 -14.50
N GLN A 143 -1.71 8.08 -15.78
CA GLN A 143 -2.00 9.12 -16.75
C GLN A 143 -3.11 9.97 -16.16
N GLN A 144 -2.72 11.14 -15.68
CA GLN A 144 -3.64 12.22 -15.46
C GLN A 144 -4.20 12.65 -16.82
N ALA A 145 -5.53 12.76 -16.86
CA ALA A 145 -6.32 13.51 -17.82
C ALA A 145 -6.36 12.96 -19.25
N GLN A 146 -7.44 12.23 -19.55
CA GLN A 146 -8.58 12.76 -20.32
C GLN A 146 -9.28 11.60 -21.05
N GLY A 147 -10.39 11.11 -20.49
CA GLY A 147 -11.32 10.20 -21.16
C GLY A 147 -10.84 8.76 -21.32
N GLY A 148 -11.33 7.86 -20.47
CA GLY A 148 -11.18 6.42 -20.68
C GLY A 148 -11.15 5.63 -19.38
N SER A 149 -12.09 4.69 -19.25
CA SER A 149 -12.21 3.61 -18.27
C SER A 149 -11.04 3.42 -17.29
N GLY A 150 -11.07 4.12 -16.16
CA GLY A 150 -10.22 3.85 -14.99
C GLY A 150 -11.10 3.53 -13.79
N PHE A 151 -10.81 2.42 -13.10
CA PHE A 151 -11.50 2.02 -11.87
C PHE A 151 -11.26 3.08 -10.78
N ASP A 152 -12.33 3.76 -10.36
CA ASP A 152 -12.28 4.78 -9.31
C ASP A 152 -12.62 4.17 -7.94
N PHE A 153 -11.59 3.93 -7.12
CA PHE A 153 -11.73 3.29 -5.82
C PHE A 153 -12.32 4.21 -4.74
N ASN A 154 -12.27 5.54 -4.92
CA ASN A 154 -12.98 6.46 -4.02
C ASN A 154 -14.49 6.23 -4.11
N GLN A 155 -15.01 5.99 -5.32
CA GLN A 155 -16.42 5.68 -5.53
C GLN A 155 -16.79 4.30 -4.96
N ILE A 156 -15.87 3.32 -5.02
CA ILE A 156 -16.05 2.00 -4.40
C ILE A 156 -16.07 2.08 -2.88
N GLY A 157 -15.23 2.92 -2.26
CA GLY A 157 -15.25 3.15 -0.82
C GLY A 157 -16.59 3.71 -0.32
N TYR A 158 -17.19 4.65 -1.07
CA TYR A 158 -18.53 5.16 -0.78
C TYR A 158 -19.63 4.12 -1.04
N ALA A 159 -19.50 3.29 -2.09
CA ALA A 159 -20.46 2.22 -2.40
C ALA A 159 -20.41 1.04 -1.41
N LEU A 160 -19.23 0.73 -0.86
CA LEU A 160 -19.06 -0.31 0.15
C LEU A 160 -19.54 0.16 1.54
N ALA A 161 -19.36 1.45 1.85
CA ALA A 161 -19.80 2.06 3.09
C ALA A 161 -21.34 2.12 3.23
N ASP A 162 -22.08 2.16 2.12
CA ASP A 162 -23.55 2.16 2.13
C ASP A 162 -24.16 0.75 2.17
N GLY A 163 -23.35 -0.32 2.21
CA GLY A 163 -23.79 -1.70 2.47
C GLY A 163 -24.70 -2.31 1.39
N LYS A 164 -24.85 -1.64 0.24
CA LYS A 164 -25.68 -2.10 -0.89
C LYS A 164 -24.84 -2.16 -2.15
N LEU A 165 -24.11 -3.28 -2.29
CA LEU A 165 -23.57 -3.68 -3.58
C LEU A 165 -24.72 -4.26 -4.42
N ASP A 166 -25.48 -3.39 -5.09
CA ASP A 166 -26.56 -3.84 -5.97
C ASP A 166 -26.01 -4.25 -7.35
N MET A 167 -26.58 -5.30 -7.93
CA MET A 167 -26.20 -5.86 -9.24
C MET A 167 -26.19 -4.80 -10.37
N ASN A 168 -26.93 -3.70 -10.20
CA ASN A 168 -26.96 -2.56 -11.11
C ASN A 168 -25.64 -1.77 -11.15
N ASP A 169 -24.94 -1.65 -10.02
CA ASP A 169 -23.63 -0.98 -9.97
C ASP A 169 -22.54 -1.87 -10.55
N LEU A 170 -22.65 -3.20 -10.34
CA LEU A 170 -21.76 -4.17 -10.97
C LEU A 170 -21.94 -4.24 -12.50
N LEU A 171 -23.18 -4.15 -13.00
CA LEU A 171 -23.48 -4.07 -14.43
C LEU A 171 -22.99 -2.77 -15.07
N ARG A 172 -22.97 -1.65 -14.33
CA ARG A 172 -22.39 -0.38 -14.80
C ARG A 172 -20.87 -0.43 -14.86
N VAL A 173 -20.21 -0.96 -13.83
CA VAL A 173 -18.75 -1.11 -13.79
C VAL A 173 -18.27 -2.15 -14.80
N GLY A 174 -18.96 -3.30 -14.89
CA GLY A 174 -18.67 -4.35 -15.88
C GLY A 174 -19.01 -3.95 -17.32
N GLY A 175 -20.10 -3.22 -17.54
CA GLY A 175 -20.52 -2.74 -18.87
C GLY A 175 -19.69 -1.58 -19.41
N SER A 176 -19.06 -0.78 -18.53
CA SER A 176 -18.07 0.24 -18.92
C SER A 176 -16.70 -0.36 -19.28
N MET A 177 -16.44 -1.61 -18.87
CA MET A 177 -15.20 -2.33 -19.17
C MET A 177 -15.32 -3.22 -20.41
N LEU A 178 -16.53 -3.76 -20.65
CA LEU A 178 -16.85 -4.62 -21.78
C LEU A 178 -17.84 -3.88 -22.69
N GLY A 179 -17.32 -2.96 -23.52
CA GLY A 179 -18.07 -2.03 -24.35
C GLY A 179 -19.50 -2.43 -24.71
N GLY A 180 -20.48 -1.71 -24.16
CA GLY A 180 -21.87 -1.85 -24.57
C GLY A 180 -22.91 -1.22 -23.66
N GLY A 181 -23.27 0.04 -23.94
CA GLY A 181 -24.67 0.49 -24.03
C GLY A 181 -25.51 0.73 -22.75
N GLY A 182 -25.91 1.99 -22.56
CA GLY A 182 -27.20 2.39 -21.95
C GLY A 182 -27.08 3.49 -20.89
N GLY A 183 -27.63 4.71 -21.02
CA GLY A 183 -28.46 5.33 -22.05
C GLY A 183 -28.78 6.80 -21.68
N GLN A 184 -29.22 7.58 -22.68
CA GLN A 184 -29.75 8.96 -22.66
C GLN A 184 -28.75 10.08 -22.26
N GLN A 185 -28.50 11.15 -23.02
CA GLN A 185 -29.37 11.89 -23.94
C GLN A 185 -28.54 12.84 -24.83
N GLN A 186 -28.97 13.01 -26.09
CA GLN A 186 -28.78 14.19 -26.96
C GLN A 186 -27.36 14.56 -27.48
N GLY A 187 -27.20 14.50 -28.82
CA GLY A 187 -26.10 15.14 -29.54
C GLY A 187 -25.61 14.28 -30.70
N GLY A 188 -25.91 14.69 -31.93
CA GLY A 188 -25.70 13.90 -33.14
C GLY A 188 -24.26 13.47 -33.42
N GLY A 189 -24.15 12.38 -34.19
CA GLY A 189 -22.90 11.93 -34.80
C GLY A 189 -22.49 10.54 -34.33
N GLY A 190 -22.87 9.51 -35.08
CA GLY A 190 -22.41 8.16 -34.78
C GLY A 190 -23.07 7.07 -35.61
N LEU A 191 -22.41 6.72 -36.71
CA LEU A 191 -22.45 5.43 -37.44
C LEU A 191 -23.78 4.99 -38.09
N GLY A 192 -24.95 5.51 -37.70
CA GLY A 192 -26.22 5.30 -38.40
C GLY A 192 -26.31 6.03 -39.76
N SER A 193 -25.46 7.04 -39.99
CA SER A 193 -25.44 7.83 -41.23
C SER A 193 -24.61 7.21 -42.37
N LEU A 194 -23.86 6.13 -42.12
CA LEU A 194 -23.02 5.50 -43.15
C LEU A 194 -23.75 4.35 -43.89
N LEU A 195 -24.85 3.84 -43.34
CA LEU A 195 -25.69 2.83 -43.98
C LEU A 195 -26.86 3.42 -44.78
N GLY A 196 -27.23 4.68 -44.54
CA GLY A 196 -28.25 5.39 -45.32
C GLY A 196 -27.76 5.95 -46.67
N GLY A 197 -26.45 5.93 -46.93
CA GLY A 197 -25.85 6.47 -48.15
C GLY A 197 -25.67 5.47 -49.31
N LEU A 198 -26.03 4.19 -49.13
CA LEU A 198 -25.80 3.14 -50.13
C LEU A 198 -27.09 2.53 -50.73
N PHE A 199 -28.26 3.00 -50.32
CA PHE A 199 -29.57 2.55 -50.84
C PHE A 199 -30.51 3.71 -51.20
N GLY A 200 -29.94 4.78 -51.78
CA GLY A 200 -30.65 5.99 -52.16
C GLY A 200 -30.42 6.37 -53.63
N LYS A 201 -30.87 5.52 -54.56
CA LYS A 201 -31.38 5.91 -55.88
C LYS A 201 -32.20 4.79 -56.49
#